data_AF-A0A2V7T6Z3-F1
#
_entry.id   AF-A0A2V7T6Z3-F1
#
_cell.length_a   1.000
_cell.length_b   1.000
_cell.length_c   1.000
_cell.angle_alpha   90.00
_cell.angle_beta   90.00
_cell.angle_gamma   90.00
#
_symmetry.space_group_name_H-M   'P 1'
#
loop_
_entity.id
_entity.type
_entity.pdbx_description
1 polymer ?
#
loop_
_entity_poly.entity_id
_entity_poly.type
_entity_poly.pdbx_seq_one_letter_code
_entity_poly.pdbx_strand_id
1 'polypeptide(L)'
;MDPSPLSIFTGGGSKDEQDITQWQWIDGSVPDKDDLIEAFAALYVAPPGTMSGGVSVAGHKIVYFGANRLAVNGDAQIGFWFLQNPVGLGGTGQHASPFVDTSVGGAVSHKIGDVLILSNFVQGGGSSNIQVYVVNKVTSGKCPTGSVETKAGTGAICLVQLINGTAGLNGVCNSATTSPAVPADAACAATNGAVVTALDPAFTAKAGAAGGNYPIVGFFEGGLDLTAIGLGGECFPTAIVETRSSQSITAVLKDFTITQFERCQAEIATEIRDAADNNITGTSVIPGTVIHDVAFVTGNQGGPDPGQGGSGSCTTSRPCTVTFRRFANDSCSGTPTSTENKPCVSDGPGAGSCTATSSTFTTVQPPGYSYLATYNGDSNYPPIALPATSCEVVEVGKLNSVIATDIFKVSSVGPPLVLDGTFTDNHIDLAGQTTVPVVDQATVTPEPPQTCGSSPLPPCPTGTVTFTLFNNGACSGTPLPTQSGTLNANGKALSQVFNLGANGLSYMATYGGDMVYKASTASRCEPVCAIDTTK
;
A
#
# COMPACT_ATOMS: atom_id res chain seq x y z
N MET A 1 9.79 1.71 34.01
CA MET A 1 9.96 1.10 35.33
C MET A 1 11.12 0.14 35.22
N ASP A 2 12.32 0.68 35.42
CA ASP A 2 13.56 -0.10 35.51
C ASP A 2 13.94 -0.23 36.99
N PRO A 3 13.72 -1.38 37.65
CA PRO A 3 14.08 -1.56 39.04
C PRO A 3 15.58 -1.94 39.14
N SER A 4 16.45 -0.92 39.28
CA SER A 4 17.92 -1.00 39.22
C SER A 4 18.41 -1.38 37.83
N PRO A 5 19.39 -0.68 37.23
CA PRO A 5 19.61 -0.76 35.79
C PRO A 5 19.90 -2.20 35.42
N LEU A 6 18.96 -2.80 34.70
CA LEU A 6 19.16 -4.13 34.16
C LEU A 6 19.93 -4.05 32.86
N SER A 7 19.96 -2.91 32.17
CA SER A 7 20.62 -2.77 30.87
C SER A 7 21.24 -1.39 30.71
N ILE A 8 22.56 -1.32 30.60
CA ILE A 8 23.31 -0.06 30.49
C ILE A 8 24.07 -0.01 29.17
N PHE A 9 24.36 1.20 28.69
CA PHE A 9 25.34 1.36 27.62
C PHE A 9 26.72 0.88 28.10
N THR A 10 27.45 0.25 27.18
CA THR A 10 28.82 -0.22 27.41
C THR A 10 29.67 -0.02 26.17
N GLY A 11 30.98 -0.22 26.31
CA GLY A 11 31.94 0.01 25.24
C GLY A 11 32.23 1.50 25.00
N GLY A 12 33.44 1.80 24.51
CA GLY A 12 33.87 3.18 24.26
C GLY A 12 33.18 3.86 23.06
N GLY A 13 32.41 3.10 22.27
CA GLY A 13 31.67 3.57 21.09
C GLY A 13 30.22 3.99 21.37
N SER A 14 29.69 3.73 22.57
CA SER A 14 28.36 4.19 22.96
C SER A 14 28.40 5.66 23.34
N LYS A 15 28.21 6.52 22.33
CA LYS A 15 28.26 7.99 22.40
C LYS A 15 27.33 8.60 21.35
N ASP A 16 26.84 9.81 21.59
CA ASP A 16 25.83 10.45 20.72
C ASP A 16 26.33 10.80 19.32
N GLU A 17 27.62 11.06 19.14
CA GLU A 17 28.22 11.35 17.83
C GLU A 17 28.62 10.08 17.05
N GLN A 18 28.43 8.91 17.65
CA GLN A 18 28.63 7.62 16.98
C GLN A 18 27.33 7.11 16.40
N ASP A 19 27.47 6.32 15.34
CA ASP A 19 26.34 5.60 14.77
C ASP A 19 25.85 4.50 15.73
N ILE A 20 24.57 4.18 15.70
CA ILE A 20 23.95 3.14 16.54
C ILE A 20 24.65 1.79 16.33
N THR A 21 25.24 1.56 15.15
CA THR A 21 26.07 0.39 14.84
C THR A 21 27.27 0.21 15.79
N GLN A 22 27.70 1.27 16.48
CA GLN A 22 28.79 1.27 17.47
C GLN A 22 28.27 1.18 18.91
N TRP A 23 26.97 1.38 19.13
CA TRP A 23 26.39 1.31 20.46
C TRP A 23 26.30 -0.14 20.92
N GLN A 24 26.64 -0.35 22.17
CA GLN A 24 26.56 -1.64 22.83
C GLN A 24 25.88 -1.50 24.18
N TRP A 25 25.24 -2.58 24.62
CA TRP A 25 24.63 -2.67 25.93
C TRP A 25 25.05 -3.95 26.67
N ILE A 26 24.96 -3.93 27.99
CA ILE A 26 25.18 -5.09 28.88
C ILE A 26 24.31 -4.92 30.13
N ASP A 27 24.02 -6.03 30.80
CA ASP A 27 23.44 -5.98 32.13
C ASP A 27 24.50 -5.53 33.14
N GLY A 28 24.21 -4.46 33.89
CA GLY A 28 25.18 -3.88 34.81
C GLY A 28 24.66 -2.62 35.50
N SER A 29 25.51 -2.01 36.33
CA SER A 29 25.14 -0.84 37.12
C SER A 29 25.83 0.44 36.65
N VAL A 30 25.11 1.56 36.69
CA VAL A 30 25.68 2.92 36.59
C VAL A 30 25.72 3.59 37.97
N PRO A 31 26.45 4.71 38.15
CA PRO A 31 26.32 5.51 39.35
C PRO A 31 24.87 5.99 39.56
N ASP A 32 24.37 5.99 40.79
CA ASP A 32 22.96 6.32 41.12
C ASP A 32 22.47 7.69 40.59
N LYS A 33 23.39 8.62 40.32
CA LYS A 33 23.05 9.94 39.75
C LYS A 33 22.75 9.91 38.25
N ASP A 34 23.19 8.85 37.58
CA ASP A 34 23.04 8.58 36.14
C ASP A 34 22.01 7.45 35.89
N ASP A 35 21.44 6.89 36.96
CA ASP A 35 20.48 5.77 36.96
C ASP A 35 19.04 6.28 36.74
N LEU A 36 18.43 5.87 35.63
CA LEU A 36 17.08 6.20 35.17
C LEU A 36 16.06 5.20 35.72
N ILE A 37 15.00 5.69 36.36
CA ILE A 37 13.99 4.80 36.95
C ILE A 37 12.72 4.73 36.10
N GLU A 38 12.27 5.90 35.62
CA GLU A 38 11.10 6.04 34.78
C GLU A 38 11.38 7.06 33.67
N ALA A 39 10.78 6.81 32.51
CA ALA A 39 10.75 7.75 31.42
C ALA A 39 9.41 7.64 30.69
N PHE A 40 9.03 8.72 30.01
CA PHE A 40 7.88 8.77 29.15
C PHE A 40 8.17 9.64 27.93
N ALA A 41 7.45 9.34 26.85
CA ALA A 41 7.32 10.21 25.70
C ALA A 41 5.89 10.09 25.17
N ALA A 42 5.30 11.20 24.76
CA ALA A 42 3.98 11.26 24.18
C ALA A 42 3.94 12.26 23.02
N LEU A 43 3.37 11.84 21.89
CA LEU A 43 3.17 12.67 20.70
C LEU A 43 1.72 13.17 20.65
N TYR A 44 1.54 14.47 20.44
CA TYR A 44 0.23 15.09 20.27
C TYR A 44 0.17 15.88 18.97
N VAL A 45 -1.02 15.95 18.38
CA VAL A 45 -1.34 16.91 17.33
C VAL A 45 -2.08 18.07 17.98
N ALA A 46 -1.51 19.27 17.90
CA ALA A 46 -2.04 20.46 18.55
C ALA A 46 -3.46 20.78 18.03
N PRO A 47 -4.46 20.94 18.93
CA PRO A 47 -5.84 21.19 18.52
C PRO A 47 -6.02 22.58 17.88
N PRO A 48 -7.13 22.81 17.16
CA PRO A 48 -7.50 24.14 16.68
C PRO A 48 -7.47 25.19 17.80
N GLY A 49 -6.92 26.37 17.52
CA GLY A 49 -6.81 27.47 18.48
C GLY A 49 -5.59 27.40 19.41
N THR A 50 -4.74 26.38 19.30
CA THR A 50 -3.46 26.32 20.04
C THR A 50 -2.50 27.40 19.54
N MET A 51 -1.87 28.10 20.47
CA MET A 51 -0.92 29.18 20.21
C MET A 51 0.40 28.89 20.95
N SER A 52 1.54 29.12 20.29
CA SER A 52 2.87 29.10 20.90
C SER A 52 3.69 30.28 20.38
N GLY A 53 4.41 31.00 21.23
CA GLY A 53 5.17 32.20 20.83
C GLY A 53 4.33 33.29 20.13
N GLY A 54 3.01 33.33 20.38
CA GLY A 54 2.09 34.26 19.71
C GLY A 54 1.65 33.86 18.29
N VAL A 55 2.06 32.69 17.80
CA VAL A 55 1.68 32.14 16.48
C VAL A 55 0.78 30.92 16.69
N SER A 56 -0.17 30.70 15.79
CA SER A 56 -0.99 29.48 15.84
C SER A 56 -0.15 28.26 15.46
N VAL A 57 -0.25 27.22 16.27
CA VAL A 57 0.41 25.92 16.06
C VAL A 57 -0.61 24.80 15.84
N ALA A 58 -1.86 25.13 15.49
CA ALA A 58 -2.88 24.12 15.23
C ALA A 58 -2.44 23.15 14.13
N GLY A 59 -2.59 21.84 14.38
CA GLY A 59 -2.13 20.78 13.48
C GLY A 59 -0.65 20.39 13.63
N HIS A 60 0.14 21.12 14.43
CA HIS A 60 1.54 20.76 14.65
C HIS A 60 1.66 19.45 15.45
N LYS A 61 2.61 18.60 15.06
CA LYS A 61 3.09 17.47 15.87
C LYS A 61 4.03 17.97 16.96
N ILE A 62 3.65 17.78 18.23
CA ILE A 62 4.42 18.19 19.41
C ILE A 62 4.69 16.95 20.27
N VAL A 63 5.97 16.69 20.56
CA VAL A 63 6.37 15.64 21.50
C VAL A 63 6.59 16.23 22.87
N TYR A 64 6.07 15.55 23.90
CA TYR A 64 6.42 15.77 25.30
C TYR A 64 7.16 14.56 25.81
N PHE A 65 8.20 14.79 26.59
CA PHE A 65 9.08 13.74 27.10
C PHE A 65 9.53 14.08 28.50
N GLY A 66 9.96 13.07 29.23
CA GLY A 66 10.50 13.28 30.56
C GLY A 66 10.97 12.00 31.20
N ALA A 67 11.65 12.15 32.32
CA ALA A 67 12.22 11.05 33.08
C ALA A 67 12.63 11.49 34.47
N ASN A 68 12.94 10.53 35.33
CA ASN A 68 13.51 10.75 36.64
C ASN A 68 14.75 9.88 36.88
N ARG A 69 15.56 10.31 37.84
CA ARG A 69 16.77 9.61 38.27
C ARG A 69 16.71 9.18 39.74
N LEU A 70 17.45 8.14 40.09
CA LEU A 70 17.49 7.61 41.45
C LEU A 70 18.05 8.60 42.48
N ALA A 71 19.09 9.35 42.12
CA ALA A 71 19.75 10.30 43.01
C ALA A 71 20.05 11.66 42.36
N VAL A 72 19.90 12.74 43.14
CA VAL A 72 20.06 14.14 42.65
C VAL A 72 21.41 14.79 42.97
N ASN A 73 22.41 14.02 43.40
CA ASN A 73 23.70 14.56 43.80
C ASN A 73 24.60 14.89 42.60
N GLY A 74 24.99 16.17 42.49
CA GLY A 74 25.89 16.65 41.43
C GLY A 74 25.18 16.93 40.10
N ASP A 75 25.97 17.26 39.09
CA ASP A 75 25.47 17.63 37.77
C ASP A 75 24.78 16.43 37.08
N ALA A 76 23.71 16.73 36.36
CA ALA A 76 22.90 15.77 35.62
C ALA A 76 22.96 16.05 34.12
N GLN A 77 23.01 15.00 33.31
CA GLN A 77 22.92 15.09 31.87
C GLN A 77 21.98 14.01 31.37
N ILE A 78 20.88 14.43 30.77
CA ILE A 78 19.87 13.54 30.20
C ILE A 78 19.66 13.90 28.74
N GLY A 79 19.43 12.89 27.91
CA GLY A 79 19.04 13.11 26.53
C GLY A 79 17.97 12.16 26.06
N PHE A 80 17.32 12.58 24.99
CA PHE A 80 16.15 11.96 24.41
C PHE A 80 16.39 11.83 22.92
N TRP A 81 16.58 10.59 22.47
CA TRP A 81 16.66 10.24 21.06
C TRP A 81 15.28 9.86 20.56
N PHE A 82 14.85 10.49 19.47
CA PHE A 82 13.71 10.07 18.66
C PHE A 82 14.24 9.56 17.33
N LEU A 83 14.07 8.26 17.11
CA LEU A 83 14.72 7.53 16.03
C LEU A 83 13.69 7.06 15.00
N GLN A 84 14.04 7.23 13.74
CA GLN A 84 13.19 6.90 12.60
C GLN A 84 13.25 5.41 12.22
N ASN A 85 14.24 4.69 12.76
CA ASN A 85 14.34 3.23 12.67
C ASN A 85 13.80 2.56 13.94
N PRO A 86 13.20 1.35 13.83
CA PRO A 86 12.66 0.62 14.98
C PRO A 86 13.79 -0.09 15.75
N VAL A 87 14.53 0.67 16.54
CA VAL A 87 15.69 0.20 17.32
C VAL A 87 15.25 -0.62 18.53
N GLY A 88 16.03 -1.66 18.84
CA GLY A 88 15.88 -2.51 20.02
C GLY A 88 17.20 -3.17 20.43
N LEU A 89 17.12 -4.06 21.42
CA LEU A 89 18.28 -4.75 21.99
C LEU A 89 18.51 -6.10 21.31
N GLY A 90 19.71 -6.32 20.79
CA GLY A 90 20.17 -7.65 20.37
C GLY A 90 20.85 -8.39 21.52
N GLY A 91 20.94 -9.72 21.44
CA GLY A 91 21.63 -10.53 22.45
C GLY A 91 20.84 -10.70 23.76
N THR A 92 21.56 -11.05 24.84
CA THR A 92 20.95 -11.46 26.13
C THR A 92 21.40 -10.62 27.32
N GLY A 93 22.22 -9.58 27.12
CA GLY A 93 22.73 -8.72 28.20
C GLY A 93 23.88 -9.31 29.02
N GLN A 94 24.20 -10.60 28.87
CA GLN A 94 25.30 -11.24 29.61
C GLN A 94 26.70 -10.77 29.18
N HIS A 95 26.81 -10.29 27.95
CA HIS A 95 28.03 -9.72 27.36
C HIS A 95 27.64 -8.48 26.55
N ALA A 96 28.63 -7.63 26.24
CA ALA A 96 28.42 -6.47 25.37
C ALA A 96 27.74 -6.90 24.06
N SER A 97 26.52 -6.43 23.86
CA SER A 97 25.64 -6.82 22.76
C SER A 97 25.21 -5.58 21.96
N PRO A 98 24.94 -5.71 20.65
CA PRO A 98 24.60 -4.56 19.81
C PRO A 98 23.16 -4.12 20.00
N PHE A 99 22.87 -2.89 19.61
CA PHE A 99 21.52 -2.48 19.24
C PHE A 99 21.20 -3.01 17.84
N VAL A 100 19.94 -3.38 17.62
CA VAL A 100 19.48 -4.02 16.38
C VAL A 100 18.22 -3.36 15.85
N ASP A 101 17.99 -3.55 14.56
CA ASP A 101 16.73 -3.21 13.95
C ASP A 101 15.75 -4.34 14.33
N THR A 102 14.76 -4.02 15.16
CA THR A 102 13.78 -5.00 15.64
C THR A 102 12.94 -5.58 14.52
N SER A 103 12.94 -4.94 13.35
CA SER A 103 12.18 -5.40 12.22
C SER A 103 12.82 -6.57 11.47
N VAL A 104 14.14 -6.58 11.38
CA VAL A 104 14.90 -7.58 10.61
C VAL A 104 15.88 -8.38 11.49
N GLY A 105 16.05 -7.98 12.76
CA GLY A 105 16.98 -8.59 13.70
C GLY A 105 18.46 -8.32 13.40
N GLY A 106 18.75 -7.37 12.50
CA GLY A 106 20.08 -7.06 11.99
C GLY A 106 20.67 -5.76 12.56
N ALA A 107 21.80 -5.33 11.99
CA ALA A 107 22.42 -4.05 12.36
C ALA A 107 21.46 -2.88 12.09
N VAL A 108 21.49 -1.88 12.96
CA VAL A 108 20.72 -0.64 12.82
C VAL A 108 21.63 0.57 12.90
N SER A 109 21.31 1.58 12.11
CA SER A 109 22.06 2.83 11.98
C SER A 109 21.12 4.01 12.22
N HIS A 110 21.68 5.18 12.51
CA HIS A 110 20.93 6.42 12.49
C HIS A 110 20.37 6.72 11.09
N LYS A 111 19.34 7.56 11.03
CA LYS A 111 18.82 8.16 9.81
C LYS A 111 18.97 9.68 9.85
N ILE A 112 19.11 10.28 8.66
CA ILE A 112 18.98 11.72 8.53
C ILE A 112 17.58 12.12 8.98
N GLY A 113 17.48 13.02 9.95
CA GLY A 113 16.21 13.40 10.58
C GLY A 113 16.01 12.84 12.00
N ASP A 114 16.82 11.87 12.44
CA ASP A 114 16.84 11.45 13.85
C ASP A 114 17.11 12.65 14.75
N VAL A 115 16.37 12.76 15.85
CA VAL A 115 16.41 13.91 16.76
C VAL A 115 17.05 13.52 18.07
N LEU A 116 18.04 14.31 18.51
CA LEU A 116 18.61 14.25 19.84
C LEU A 116 18.28 15.53 20.60
N ILE A 117 17.57 15.41 21.71
CA ILE A 117 17.36 16.52 22.64
C ILE A 117 18.23 16.30 23.85
N LEU A 118 19.06 17.28 24.20
CA LEU A 118 19.85 17.29 25.43
C LEU A 118 19.32 18.31 26.41
N SER A 119 19.19 17.88 27.66
CA SER A 119 18.91 18.75 28.79
C SER A 119 19.99 18.54 29.84
N ASN A 120 20.85 19.53 29.98
CA ASN A 120 21.96 19.56 30.91
C ASN A 120 21.61 20.43 32.12
N PHE A 121 21.98 19.95 33.30
CA PHE A 121 21.78 20.69 34.54
C PHE A 121 23.10 20.84 35.30
N VAL A 122 23.49 22.09 35.50
CA VAL A 122 24.71 22.50 36.21
C VAL A 122 24.41 22.86 37.65
N GLN A 123 25.40 22.69 38.53
CA GLN A 123 25.37 23.07 39.95
C GLN A 123 24.29 22.32 40.76
N GLY A 124 24.17 21.01 40.54
CA GLY A 124 23.23 20.18 41.31
C GLY A 124 21.77 20.40 40.95
N GLY A 125 21.48 20.78 39.70
CA GLY A 125 20.10 20.84 39.16
C GLY A 125 19.47 22.23 39.08
N GLY A 126 20.10 23.26 39.63
CA GLY A 126 19.50 24.59 39.78
C GLY A 126 19.22 25.34 38.47
N SER A 127 19.95 25.03 37.40
CA SER A 127 19.75 25.66 36.08
C SER A 127 19.58 24.61 34.98
N SER A 128 18.53 24.75 34.19
CA SER A 128 18.14 23.86 33.08
C SER A 128 18.49 24.47 31.73
N ASN A 129 19.14 23.73 30.82
CA ASN A 129 19.24 24.11 29.41
C ASN A 129 18.39 23.17 28.52
N ILE A 130 18.16 23.55 27.26
CA ILE A 130 17.65 22.63 26.24
C ILE A 130 18.43 22.80 24.95
N GLN A 131 18.88 21.71 24.38
CA GLN A 131 19.58 21.69 23.09
C GLN A 131 18.92 20.66 22.20
N VAL A 132 18.65 21.02 20.95
CA VAL A 132 18.05 20.10 19.98
C VAL A 132 18.99 19.97 18.80
N TYR A 133 19.38 18.74 18.54
CA TYR A 133 20.23 18.33 17.44
C TYR A 133 19.43 17.43 16.51
N VAL A 134 19.75 17.51 15.22
CA VAL A 134 19.22 16.62 14.20
C VAL A 134 20.37 15.99 13.44
N VAL A 135 20.28 14.69 13.18
CA VAL A 135 21.22 13.99 12.30
C VAL A 135 21.05 14.53 10.88
N ASN A 136 22.07 15.21 10.38
CA ASN A 136 22.08 15.78 9.04
C ASN A 136 22.78 14.85 8.02
N LYS A 137 23.64 13.95 8.50
CA LYS A 137 24.34 12.97 7.68
C LYS A 137 24.85 11.81 8.51
N VAL A 138 24.83 10.61 7.95
CA VAL A 138 25.53 9.43 8.49
C VAL A 138 26.79 9.21 7.66
N THR A 139 27.96 9.37 8.26
CA THR A 139 29.25 9.18 7.58
C THR A 139 30.39 9.06 8.59
N SER A 140 31.34 8.14 8.34
CA SER A 140 32.66 8.13 9.00
C SER A 140 33.63 9.17 8.42
N GLY A 141 33.20 9.92 7.39
CA GLY A 141 33.98 10.92 6.68
C GLY A 141 33.81 12.33 7.23
N LYS A 142 33.96 13.33 6.35
CA LYS A 142 33.85 14.74 6.74
C LYS A 142 32.39 15.18 6.83
N CYS A 143 32.04 15.79 7.96
CA CYS A 143 30.74 16.41 8.16
C CYS A 143 30.55 17.68 7.33
N PRO A 144 29.32 17.94 6.83
CA PRO A 144 28.99 19.18 6.15
C PRO A 144 29.23 20.41 7.03
N THR A 145 29.50 21.56 6.40
CA THR A 145 29.55 22.87 7.09
C THR A 145 28.28 23.08 7.90
N GLY A 146 28.42 23.54 9.15
CA GLY A 146 27.30 23.74 10.07
C GLY A 146 27.00 22.56 10.99
N SER A 147 27.66 21.41 10.79
CA SER A 147 27.63 20.31 11.78
C SER A 147 28.51 20.64 12.99
N VAL A 148 28.15 20.12 14.16
CA VAL A 148 28.88 20.31 15.42
C VAL A 148 30.29 19.72 15.30
N GLU A 149 30.42 18.59 14.59
CA GLU A 149 31.67 17.86 14.36
C GLU A 149 32.47 18.49 13.19
N THR A 150 33.09 19.66 13.44
CA THR A 150 33.78 20.45 12.39
C THR A 150 35.07 19.84 11.81
N LYS A 151 35.58 18.73 12.37
CA LYS A 151 36.71 17.96 11.79
C LYS A 151 36.37 16.47 11.74
N ALA A 152 36.46 15.89 10.54
CA ALA A 152 36.38 14.45 10.32
C ALA A 152 37.39 13.72 11.23
N GLY A 153 36.92 12.70 11.95
CA GLY A 153 37.80 11.77 12.67
C GLY A 153 37.28 11.17 13.98
N THR A 154 36.14 11.62 14.52
CA THR A 154 35.65 11.11 15.82
C THR A 154 34.15 10.80 15.88
N GLY A 155 33.41 10.81 14.77
CA GLY A 155 31.98 10.45 14.77
C GLY A 155 31.58 9.72 13.48
N ALA A 156 30.58 8.84 13.56
CA ALA A 156 29.99 8.17 12.40
C ALA A 156 28.68 8.82 11.95
N ILE A 157 28.21 9.86 12.65
CA ILE A 157 27.10 10.73 12.26
C ILE A 157 27.50 12.20 12.40
N CYS A 158 26.75 13.09 11.74
CA CYS A 158 26.94 14.53 11.77
C CYS A 158 25.68 15.19 12.33
N LEU A 159 25.81 15.84 13.47
CA LEU A 159 24.71 16.52 14.15
C LEU A 159 24.72 18.00 13.78
N VAL A 160 23.54 18.54 13.50
CA VAL A 160 23.33 19.99 13.40
C VAL A 160 22.51 20.44 14.59
N GLN A 161 23.01 21.41 15.33
CA GLN A 161 22.27 22.01 16.43
C GLN A 161 21.26 23.01 15.88
N LEU A 162 19.97 22.71 16.04
CA LEU A 162 18.87 23.61 15.65
C LEU A 162 18.53 24.58 16.78
N ILE A 163 18.58 24.10 18.02
CA ILE A 163 18.19 24.85 19.21
C ILE A 163 19.30 24.80 20.26
N ASN A 164 19.57 25.96 20.85
CA ASN A 164 20.48 26.11 21.99
C ASN A 164 19.87 27.08 23.03
N GLY A 165 18.93 26.57 23.83
CA GLY A 165 18.35 27.30 24.95
C GLY A 165 19.37 27.54 26.05
N THR A 166 19.49 28.78 26.51
CA THR A 166 20.45 29.16 27.55
C THR A 166 19.93 28.78 28.94
N ALA A 167 20.81 28.35 29.84
CA ALA A 167 20.42 27.84 31.15
C ALA A 167 19.54 28.84 31.95
N GLY A 168 18.34 28.40 32.35
CA GLY A 168 17.37 29.15 33.15
C GLY A 168 17.05 28.46 34.48
N LEU A 169 16.55 29.20 35.47
CA LEU A 169 16.09 28.64 36.74
C LEU A 169 14.76 27.92 36.54
N ASN A 170 14.70 26.61 36.83
CA ASN A 170 13.48 25.78 36.82
C ASN A 170 12.69 25.77 35.49
N GLY A 171 13.33 26.08 34.36
CA GLY A 171 12.69 26.08 33.04
C GLY A 171 13.39 26.98 32.02
N VAL A 172 13.42 26.53 30.78
CA VAL A 172 13.90 27.31 29.63
C VAL A 172 13.11 26.93 28.37
N CYS A 173 12.79 27.94 27.55
CA CYS A 173 12.35 27.76 26.18
C CYS A 173 13.33 28.45 25.22
N ASN A 174 13.40 27.99 23.98
CA ASN A 174 14.27 28.61 22.99
C ASN A 174 13.74 29.98 22.55
N SER A 175 14.66 30.92 22.32
CA SER A 175 14.36 32.11 21.53
C SER A 175 14.28 31.76 20.04
N ALA A 176 13.58 32.59 19.27
CA ALA A 176 13.52 32.42 17.82
C ALA A 176 14.92 32.56 17.19
N THR A 177 15.21 31.72 16.20
CA THR A 177 16.44 31.75 15.38
C THR A 177 16.09 32.00 13.92
N THR A 178 17.04 32.53 13.14
CA THR A 178 16.85 32.84 11.71
C THR A 178 17.64 31.94 10.76
N SER A 179 18.58 31.15 11.27
CA SER A 179 19.39 30.22 10.46
C SER A 179 19.92 29.06 11.33
N PRO A 180 19.27 27.89 11.34
CA PRO A 180 17.97 27.61 10.69
C PRO A 180 16.84 28.40 11.36
N ALA A 181 15.77 28.67 10.61
CA ALA A 181 14.62 29.40 11.14
C ALA A 181 13.84 28.49 12.09
N VAL A 182 13.82 28.83 13.38
CA VAL A 182 13.05 28.12 14.41
C VAL A 182 12.27 29.18 15.21
N PRO A 183 10.94 29.04 15.35
CA PRO A 183 10.13 29.92 16.18
C PRO A 183 10.56 29.92 17.66
N ALA A 184 10.21 30.98 18.39
CA ALA A 184 10.31 30.97 19.84
C ALA A 184 9.38 29.90 20.43
N ASP A 185 9.75 29.34 21.58
CA ASP A 185 8.96 28.33 22.31
C ASP A 185 8.69 27.05 21.49
N ALA A 186 9.50 26.77 20.47
CA ALA A 186 9.47 25.52 19.72
C ALA A 186 10.00 24.34 20.55
N ALA A 187 10.90 24.59 21.50
CA ALA A 187 11.37 23.60 22.45
C ALA A 187 11.55 24.21 23.84
N CYS A 188 11.09 23.48 24.86
CA CYS A 188 11.21 23.86 26.26
C CYS A 188 11.65 22.66 27.11
N ALA A 189 12.40 22.91 28.17
CA ALA A 189 12.72 21.91 29.20
C ALA A 189 12.60 22.53 30.59
N ALA A 190 12.23 21.72 31.58
CA ALA A 190 12.14 22.11 32.97
C ALA A 190 12.52 20.97 33.91
N THR A 191 12.83 21.36 35.15
CA THR A 191 12.89 20.47 36.30
C THR A 191 11.90 20.92 37.35
N ASN A 192 11.47 19.97 38.17
CA ASN A 192 10.66 20.31 39.32
C ASN A 192 11.45 21.17 40.33
N GLY A 193 11.04 22.43 40.51
CA GLY A 193 11.62 23.36 41.48
C GLY A 193 11.18 23.13 42.94
N ALA A 194 10.26 22.18 43.16
CA ALA A 194 9.75 21.74 44.45
C ALA A 194 9.64 20.22 44.48
N VAL A 195 9.52 19.62 45.67
CA VAL A 195 9.16 18.19 45.78
C VAL A 195 7.77 18.00 45.18
N VAL A 196 7.61 17.06 44.25
CA VAL A 196 6.35 16.76 43.56
C VAL A 196 6.02 15.27 43.67
N THR A 197 4.74 14.93 43.57
CA THR A 197 4.30 13.52 43.56
C THR A 197 4.88 12.78 42.36
N ALA A 198 5.36 11.56 42.59
CA ALA A 198 5.92 10.73 41.54
C ALA A 198 4.83 10.14 40.62
N LEU A 199 5.19 9.85 39.37
CA LEU A 199 4.30 9.16 38.42
C LEU A 199 4.03 7.73 38.88
N ASP A 200 5.07 7.01 39.30
CA ASP A 200 4.93 5.78 40.09
C ASP A 200 4.84 6.08 41.59
N PRO A 201 3.71 5.78 42.24
CA PRO A 201 3.57 5.92 43.69
C PRO A 201 4.56 5.08 44.51
N ALA A 202 5.18 4.04 43.93
CA ALA A 202 6.18 3.21 44.59
C ALA A 202 7.62 3.75 44.47
N PHE A 203 7.85 4.80 43.69
CA PHE A 203 9.17 5.41 43.54
C PHE A 203 9.76 5.84 44.89
N THR A 204 11.02 5.53 45.13
CA THR A 204 11.75 5.96 46.32
C THR A 204 13.11 6.52 45.92
N ALA A 205 13.27 7.85 46.03
CA ALA A 205 14.55 8.50 45.79
C ALA A 205 15.59 8.10 46.84
N LYS A 206 16.88 8.17 46.46
CA LYS A 206 17.99 7.92 47.39
C LYS A 206 18.01 8.91 48.57
N ALA A 207 17.65 10.17 48.32
CA ALA A 207 17.55 11.24 49.31
C ALA A 207 16.71 12.41 48.79
N GLY A 208 16.33 13.34 49.68
CA GLY A 208 15.72 14.62 49.32
C GLY A 208 14.19 14.64 49.20
N ALA A 209 13.52 13.49 49.25
CA ALA A 209 12.07 13.36 49.31
C ALA A 209 11.64 12.06 50.03
N ALA A 210 10.41 12.02 50.53
CA ALA A 210 9.79 10.79 51.01
C ALA A 210 9.34 9.91 49.84
N GLY A 211 9.17 8.60 50.07
CA GLY A 211 8.64 7.67 49.07
C GLY A 211 7.33 8.15 48.42
N GLY A 212 7.17 7.85 47.13
CA GLY A 212 6.08 8.34 46.27
C GLY A 212 6.27 9.78 45.79
N ASN A 213 7.45 10.39 45.96
CA ASN A 213 7.71 11.77 45.54
C ASN A 213 9.08 11.92 44.89
N TYR A 214 9.15 12.78 43.87
CA TYR A 214 10.40 13.23 43.27
C TYR A 214 11.02 14.35 44.13
N PRO A 215 12.32 14.25 44.50
CA PRO A 215 13.03 15.36 45.14
C PRO A 215 13.12 16.54 44.17
N ILE A 216 13.36 17.75 44.68
CA ILE A 216 13.71 18.91 43.85
C ILE A 216 14.77 18.48 42.83
N VAL A 217 14.61 18.85 41.56
CA VAL A 217 15.47 18.50 40.41
C VAL A 217 15.62 16.99 40.15
N GLY A 218 14.71 16.18 40.68
CA GLY A 218 14.65 14.73 40.48
C GLY A 218 13.83 14.29 39.27
N PHE A 219 13.00 15.18 38.74
CA PHE A 219 12.13 14.95 37.59
C PHE A 219 12.40 15.97 36.49
N PHE A 220 12.50 15.46 35.27
CA PHE A 220 12.77 16.19 34.05
C PHE A 220 11.59 16.07 33.12
N GLU A 221 11.22 17.19 32.50
CA GLU A 221 10.24 17.21 31.42
C GLU A 221 10.64 18.22 30.35
N GLY A 222 10.17 17.97 29.14
CA GLY A 222 10.34 18.90 28.04
C GLY A 222 9.32 18.66 26.94
N GLY A 223 9.28 19.61 26.03
CA GLY A 223 8.46 19.55 24.82
C GLY A 223 9.25 20.03 23.61
N LEU A 224 8.99 19.43 22.46
CA LEU A 224 9.51 19.84 21.16
C LEU A 224 8.39 19.83 20.12
N ASP A 225 8.19 20.96 19.45
CA ASP A 225 7.36 21.06 18.27
C ASP A 225 8.16 20.57 17.05
N LEU A 226 7.92 19.32 16.65
CA LEU A 226 8.56 18.69 15.50
C LEU A 226 8.21 19.43 14.21
N THR A 227 7.00 20.00 14.12
CA THR A 227 6.57 20.75 12.93
C THR A 227 7.34 22.04 12.79
N ALA A 228 7.58 22.74 13.91
CA ALA A 228 8.36 23.98 13.94
C ALA A 228 9.82 23.81 13.52
N ILE A 229 10.40 22.60 13.66
CA ILE A 229 11.75 22.28 13.18
C ILE A 229 11.76 21.56 11.82
N GLY A 230 10.62 21.46 11.14
CA GLY A 230 10.50 20.87 9.80
C GLY A 230 10.39 19.35 9.76
N LEU A 231 10.16 18.70 10.91
CA LEU A 231 10.03 17.24 11.04
C LEU A 231 8.59 16.79 11.35
N GLY A 232 7.59 17.64 11.15
CA GLY A 232 6.17 17.32 11.41
C GLY A 232 5.60 16.21 10.52
N GLY A 233 6.23 15.92 9.37
CA GLY A 233 5.86 14.82 8.49
C GLY A 233 6.54 13.49 8.81
N GLU A 234 7.60 13.52 9.63
CA GLU A 234 8.43 12.36 9.93
C GLU A 234 7.71 11.37 10.87
N CYS A 235 8.14 10.10 10.85
CA CYS A 235 7.80 9.09 11.85
C CYS A 235 8.97 8.79 12.79
N PHE A 236 8.69 8.68 14.09
CA PHE A 236 9.67 8.21 15.08
C PHE A 236 9.16 6.95 15.82
N PRO A 237 9.34 5.74 15.27
CA PRO A 237 8.87 4.51 15.92
C PRO A 237 9.56 4.20 17.26
N THR A 238 10.75 4.74 17.51
CA THR A 238 11.51 4.48 18.73
C THR A 238 11.88 5.78 19.46
N ALA A 239 11.69 5.78 20.78
CA ALA A 239 12.27 6.77 21.68
C ALA A 239 13.25 6.09 22.63
N ILE A 240 14.43 6.69 22.82
CA ILE A 240 15.43 6.29 23.81
C ILE A 240 15.67 7.47 24.73
N VAL A 241 15.64 7.23 26.04
CA VAL A 241 16.12 8.19 27.03
C VAL A 241 17.45 7.68 27.56
N GLU A 242 18.45 8.54 27.64
CA GLU A 242 19.79 8.16 28.09
C GLU A 242 20.38 9.16 29.09
N THR A 243 21.38 8.68 29.83
CA THR A 243 22.30 9.53 30.61
C THR A 243 23.73 9.40 30.12
N ARG A 244 24.57 10.39 30.42
CA ARG A 244 25.97 10.44 29.97
C ARG A 244 26.92 10.98 31.04
N SER A 245 28.21 10.72 30.84
CA SER A 245 29.25 11.09 31.82
C SER A 245 29.61 12.59 31.89
N SER A 246 29.20 13.40 30.91
CA SER A 246 29.41 14.86 30.90
C SER A 246 28.46 15.53 29.90
N GLN A 247 28.43 16.86 29.83
CA GLN A 247 27.57 17.63 28.89
C GLN A 247 27.98 17.54 27.42
N SER A 248 29.10 16.89 27.13
CA SER A 248 29.59 16.73 25.75
C SER A 248 28.81 15.64 25.02
N ILE A 249 28.44 15.90 23.76
CA ILE A 249 27.93 14.85 22.86
C ILE A 249 28.95 13.71 22.65
N THR A 250 30.23 13.96 22.93
CA THR A 250 31.30 12.96 22.83
C THR A 250 31.52 12.13 24.11
N ALA A 251 30.66 12.36 25.11
CA ALA A 251 30.69 11.64 26.37
C ALA A 251 30.24 10.19 26.19
N VAL A 252 30.74 9.32 27.06
CA VAL A 252 30.29 7.92 27.08
C VAL A 252 28.91 7.88 27.71
N LEU A 253 27.96 7.26 27.00
CA LEU A 253 26.61 7.00 27.47
C LEU A 253 26.64 6.02 28.65
N LYS A 254 25.64 6.13 29.51
CA LYS A 254 25.54 5.42 30.79
C LYS A 254 24.27 4.59 30.78
N ASP A 255 23.20 5.11 31.33
CA ASP A 255 21.96 4.37 31.43
C ASP A 255 21.05 4.66 30.24
N PHE A 256 20.09 3.78 30.00
CA PHE A 256 19.05 4.04 29.02
C PHE A 256 17.76 3.31 29.31
N THR A 257 16.68 3.88 28.75
CA THR A 257 15.44 3.15 28.53
C THR A 257 14.99 3.35 27.10
N ILE A 258 14.40 2.31 26.51
CA ILE A 258 13.97 2.28 25.11
C ILE A 258 12.50 1.88 25.05
N THR A 259 11.72 2.58 24.23
CA THR A 259 10.31 2.27 24.03
C THR A 259 9.89 2.46 22.57
N GLN A 260 8.89 1.67 22.16
CA GLN A 260 8.10 2.03 20.99
C GLN A 260 7.36 3.34 21.28
N PHE A 261 7.42 4.29 20.35
CA PHE A 261 6.93 5.66 20.54
C PHE A 261 5.77 5.99 19.60
N GLU A 262 6.03 6.18 18.30
CA GLU A 262 4.99 6.44 17.30
C GLU A 262 4.62 5.17 16.53
N ARG A 263 3.35 5.03 16.13
CA ARG A 263 2.98 4.10 15.04
C ARG A 263 2.89 4.89 13.75
N CYS A 264 3.75 4.56 12.81
CA CYS A 264 3.81 5.20 11.51
C CYS A 264 2.51 5.02 10.73
N GLN A 265 2.24 5.96 9.82
CA GLN A 265 1.06 5.92 8.95
C GLN A 265 1.52 5.65 7.52
N ALA A 266 0.70 4.94 6.76
CA ALA A 266 0.93 4.72 5.34
C ALA A 266 -0.31 5.10 4.55
N GLU A 267 -0.11 5.32 3.26
CA GLU A 267 -1.15 5.45 2.25
C GLU A 267 -1.04 4.28 1.28
N ILE A 268 -2.15 3.92 0.64
CA ILE A 268 -2.19 2.93 -0.42
C ILE A 268 -2.93 3.51 -1.62
N ALA A 269 -2.33 3.38 -2.80
CA ALA A 269 -2.94 3.67 -4.09
C ALA A 269 -2.92 2.41 -4.95
N THR A 270 -3.89 2.25 -5.84
CA THR A 270 -3.95 1.11 -6.77
C THR A 270 -4.16 1.56 -8.20
N GLU A 271 -3.73 0.70 -9.13
CA GLU A 271 -3.92 0.88 -10.56
C GLU A 271 -4.13 -0.48 -11.24
N ILE A 272 -5.23 -0.58 -12.00
CA ILE A 272 -5.41 -1.65 -12.98
C ILE A 272 -4.44 -1.39 -14.15
N ARG A 273 -3.63 -2.40 -14.48
CA ARG A 273 -2.65 -2.37 -15.57
C ARG A 273 -2.90 -3.45 -16.62
N ASP A 274 -2.53 -3.15 -17.86
CA ASP A 274 -2.52 -4.13 -18.95
C ASP A 274 -1.29 -5.06 -18.88
N ALA A 275 -1.15 -5.97 -19.85
CA ALA A 275 0.00 -6.89 -19.91
C ALA A 275 1.36 -6.21 -20.16
N ALA A 276 1.36 -4.94 -20.58
CA ALA A 276 2.57 -4.14 -20.81
C ALA A 276 2.81 -3.14 -19.67
N ASP A 277 2.12 -3.31 -18.54
CA ASP A 277 2.17 -2.47 -17.34
C ASP A 277 1.68 -1.01 -17.55
N ASN A 278 0.88 -0.73 -18.59
CA ASN A 278 0.24 0.58 -18.74
C ASN A 278 -0.95 0.69 -17.79
N ASN A 279 -1.10 1.81 -17.08
CA ASN A 279 -2.29 2.10 -16.28
C ASN A 279 -3.51 2.28 -17.21
N ILE A 280 -4.51 1.42 -17.03
CA ILE A 280 -5.78 1.38 -17.77
C ILE A 280 -6.99 1.56 -16.85
N THR A 281 -6.77 2.06 -15.63
CA THR A 281 -7.83 2.36 -14.66
C THR A 281 -8.83 3.37 -15.24
N GLY A 282 -10.12 3.06 -15.12
CA GLY A 282 -11.21 3.88 -15.64
C GLY A 282 -11.35 3.88 -17.16
N THR A 283 -10.64 2.99 -17.87
CA THR A 283 -10.73 2.86 -19.34
C THR A 283 -11.64 1.70 -19.77
N SER A 284 -11.88 1.62 -21.07
CA SER A 284 -12.64 0.53 -21.69
C SER A 284 -11.72 -0.36 -22.53
N VAL A 285 -11.84 -1.67 -22.33
CA VAL A 285 -11.10 -2.70 -23.06
C VAL A 285 -12.08 -3.66 -23.75
N ILE A 286 -11.55 -4.55 -24.59
CA ILE A 286 -12.34 -5.62 -25.21
C ILE A 286 -12.12 -6.94 -24.49
N PRO A 287 -13.04 -7.91 -24.61
CA PRO A 287 -12.81 -9.28 -24.16
C PRO A 287 -11.50 -9.82 -24.71
N GLY A 288 -10.72 -10.46 -23.85
CA GLY A 288 -9.41 -11.00 -24.17
C GLY A 288 -8.23 -10.14 -23.71
N THR A 289 -8.47 -8.91 -23.25
CA THR A 289 -7.41 -8.10 -22.65
C THR A 289 -6.96 -8.72 -21.34
N VAL A 290 -5.65 -8.93 -21.19
CA VAL A 290 -5.03 -9.36 -19.95
C VAL A 290 -4.81 -8.14 -19.05
N ILE A 291 -5.33 -8.21 -17.83
CA ILE A 291 -5.23 -7.17 -16.81
C ILE A 291 -4.64 -7.74 -15.52
N HIS A 292 -4.07 -6.87 -14.69
CA HIS A 292 -3.75 -7.14 -13.30
C HIS A 292 -3.86 -5.84 -12.51
N ASP A 293 -3.84 -5.92 -11.19
CA ASP A 293 -3.88 -4.75 -10.31
C ASP A 293 -2.53 -4.62 -9.58
N VAL A 294 -2.11 -3.38 -9.35
CA VAL A 294 -0.88 -3.03 -8.65
C VAL A 294 -1.20 -2.08 -7.52
N ALA A 295 -0.77 -2.44 -6.31
CA ALA A 295 -0.86 -1.58 -5.13
C ALA A 295 0.49 -0.97 -4.80
N PHE A 296 0.49 0.35 -4.61
CA PHE A 296 1.62 1.14 -4.11
C PHE A 296 1.32 1.53 -2.67
N VAL A 297 2.14 1.08 -1.73
CA VAL A 297 2.03 1.44 -0.32
C VAL A 297 3.17 2.38 0.02
N THR A 298 2.85 3.57 0.52
CA THR A 298 3.83 4.61 0.86
C THR A 298 3.70 4.97 2.33
N GLY A 299 4.75 4.72 3.12
CA GLY A 299 4.84 5.16 4.49
C GLY A 299 5.06 6.67 4.59
N ASN A 300 4.76 7.25 5.75
CA ASN A 300 5.08 8.64 6.01
C ASN A 300 6.60 8.87 6.03
N GLN A 301 7.00 10.11 5.78
CA GLN A 301 8.39 10.47 5.54
C GLN A 301 9.32 9.96 6.67
N GLY A 302 10.48 9.46 6.23
CA GLY A 302 11.57 8.95 7.04
C GLY A 302 11.27 7.73 7.92
N GLY A 303 10.02 7.27 7.98
CA GLY A 303 9.67 5.98 8.57
C GLY A 303 10.41 4.79 7.96
N PRO A 304 10.30 3.60 8.57
CA PRO A 304 10.85 2.37 8.02
C PRO A 304 10.14 2.00 6.70
N ASP A 305 10.80 1.25 5.82
CA ASP A 305 10.18 0.82 4.57
C ASP A 305 9.02 -0.14 4.89
N PRO A 306 7.81 0.09 4.37
CA PRO A 306 6.75 -0.90 4.46
C PRO A 306 7.13 -2.12 3.61
N GLY A 307 6.70 -3.31 4.01
CA GLY A 307 6.81 -4.49 3.13
C GLY A 307 7.99 -5.44 3.40
N GLN A 308 7.99 -6.56 2.68
CA GLN A 308 9.03 -7.59 2.74
C GLN A 308 10.34 -7.08 2.11
N GLY A 309 11.46 -7.34 2.77
CA GLY A 309 12.80 -6.96 2.28
C GLY A 309 13.21 -5.52 2.59
N GLY A 310 12.32 -4.73 3.19
CA GLY A 310 12.62 -3.41 3.77
C GLY A 310 12.98 -3.47 5.26
N SER A 311 12.92 -2.33 5.94
CA SER A 311 13.05 -2.22 7.41
C SER A 311 11.71 -2.36 8.16
N GLY A 312 10.69 -2.93 7.52
CA GLY A 312 9.42 -3.33 8.14
C GLY A 312 9.40 -4.83 8.46
N SER A 313 9.00 -5.21 9.68
CA SER A 313 8.92 -6.63 10.06
C SER A 313 7.55 -7.19 9.74
N CYS A 314 7.55 -8.31 9.05
CA CYS A 314 6.35 -9.05 8.78
C CYS A 314 6.10 -10.03 9.93
N THR A 315 4.97 -9.88 10.60
CA THR A 315 4.56 -10.80 11.67
C THR A 315 3.44 -11.71 11.15
N THR A 316 3.15 -12.78 11.87
CA THR A 316 1.99 -13.64 11.57
C THR A 316 0.67 -12.86 11.59
N SER A 317 0.56 -11.84 12.45
CA SER A 317 -0.62 -10.97 12.54
C SER A 317 -0.67 -9.88 11.48
N ARG A 318 0.48 -9.52 10.88
CA ARG A 318 0.68 -8.35 9.99
C ARG A 318 1.74 -8.72 8.94
N PRO A 319 1.33 -9.46 7.89
CA PRO A 319 2.25 -10.25 7.06
C PRO A 319 2.93 -9.46 5.93
N CYS A 320 2.86 -8.12 5.92
CA CYS A 320 3.37 -7.29 4.82
C CYS A 320 2.80 -7.70 3.46
N THR A 321 1.50 -7.93 3.40
CA THR A 321 0.82 -8.31 2.15
C THR A 321 -0.24 -7.30 1.80
N VAL A 322 -0.57 -7.24 0.52
CA VAL A 322 -1.78 -6.61 0.02
C VAL A 322 -2.76 -7.72 -0.36
N THR A 323 -3.97 -7.64 0.16
CA THR A 323 -5.10 -8.47 -0.27
C THR A 323 -5.81 -7.77 -1.42
N PHE A 324 -5.77 -8.39 -2.59
CA PHE A 324 -6.51 -7.95 -3.78
C PHE A 324 -7.84 -8.69 -3.88
N ARG A 325 -8.93 -7.96 -4.11
CA ARG A 325 -10.26 -8.51 -4.39
C ARG A 325 -10.72 -8.06 -5.76
N ARG A 326 -10.92 -9.00 -6.69
CA ARG A 326 -11.45 -8.71 -8.02
C ARG A 326 -12.93 -9.07 -8.11
N PHE A 327 -13.74 -8.18 -8.66
CA PHE A 327 -15.17 -8.35 -8.87
C PHE A 327 -15.49 -8.35 -10.38
N ALA A 328 -16.50 -9.11 -10.79
CA ALA A 328 -17.04 -9.08 -12.16
C ALA A 328 -18.20 -8.07 -12.26
N ASN A 329 -17.94 -6.85 -11.83
CA ASN A 329 -18.82 -5.68 -11.91
C ASN A 329 -17.96 -4.42 -11.79
N ASP A 330 -18.60 -3.25 -11.91
CA ASP A 330 -18.01 -1.91 -11.88
C ASP A 330 -18.14 -1.20 -10.52
N SER A 331 -18.53 -1.90 -9.46
CA SER A 331 -18.91 -1.28 -8.18
C SER A 331 -18.23 -1.91 -6.96
N CYS A 332 -17.28 -2.82 -7.16
CA CYS A 332 -16.60 -3.57 -6.10
C CYS A 332 -17.59 -4.19 -5.10
N SER A 333 -18.75 -4.62 -5.60
CA SER A 333 -19.87 -5.03 -4.76
C SER A 333 -20.12 -6.54 -4.85
N GLY A 334 -20.74 -7.08 -3.79
CA GLY A 334 -21.06 -8.50 -3.69
C GLY A 334 -19.83 -9.37 -3.37
N THR A 335 -19.88 -10.63 -3.82
CA THR A 335 -18.79 -11.59 -3.59
C THR A 335 -17.68 -11.39 -4.62
N PRO A 336 -16.41 -11.21 -4.21
CA PRO A 336 -15.30 -11.17 -5.15
C PRO A 336 -15.21 -12.47 -5.95
N THR A 337 -14.93 -12.35 -7.24
CA THR A 337 -14.61 -13.50 -8.12
C THR A 337 -13.21 -14.07 -7.85
N SER A 338 -12.34 -13.25 -7.26
CA SER A 338 -11.01 -13.66 -6.81
C SER A 338 -10.65 -12.88 -5.53
N THR A 339 -9.97 -13.54 -4.61
CA THR A 339 -9.31 -12.91 -3.46
C THR A 339 -7.94 -13.54 -3.31
N GLU A 340 -6.90 -12.72 -3.33
CA GLU A 340 -5.52 -13.18 -3.23
C GLU A 340 -4.71 -12.28 -2.32
N ASN A 341 -3.78 -12.87 -1.58
CA ASN A 341 -2.80 -12.14 -0.78
C ASN A 341 -1.46 -12.20 -1.49
N LYS A 342 -0.89 -11.03 -1.77
CA LYS A 342 0.39 -10.87 -2.47
C LYS A 342 1.38 -10.12 -1.58
N PRO A 343 2.66 -10.50 -1.58
CA PRO A 343 3.67 -9.77 -0.82
C PRO A 343 3.75 -8.33 -1.31
N CYS A 344 3.81 -7.38 -0.38
CA CYS A 344 4.24 -6.02 -0.67
C CYS A 344 5.76 -6.01 -0.56
N VAL A 345 6.45 -5.89 -1.68
CA VAL A 345 7.91 -5.98 -1.75
C VAL A 345 8.49 -4.56 -1.69
N SER A 346 9.44 -4.32 -0.78
CA SER A 346 10.08 -3.00 -0.65
C SER A 346 10.67 -2.55 -2.00
N ASP A 347 10.46 -1.28 -2.34
CA ASP A 347 10.97 -0.68 -3.57
C ASP A 347 12.47 -0.34 -3.48
N GLY A 348 13.09 -0.61 -2.34
CA GLY A 348 14.52 -0.44 -2.09
C GLY A 348 14.79 0.10 -0.68
N PRO A 349 16.01 -0.08 -0.15
CA PRO A 349 16.36 0.42 1.18
C PRO A 349 16.17 1.94 1.31
N GLY A 350 15.32 2.37 2.24
CA GLY A 350 15.02 3.76 2.51
C GLY A 350 14.07 4.43 1.50
N ALA A 351 13.41 3.66 0.63
CA ALA A 351 12.41 4.19 -0.29
C ALA A 351 11.15 4.71 0.42
N GLY A 352 10.85 4.19 1.62
CA GLY A 352 9.62 4.46 2.33
C GLY A 352 8.38 3.86 1.65
N SER A 353 8.56 2.94 0.70
CA SER A 353 7.46 2.36 -0.09
C SER A 353 7.65 0.88 -0.42
N CYS A 354 6.54 0.22 -0.73
CA CYS A 354 6.52 -1.12 -1.33
C CYS A 354 5.43 -1.26 -2.39
N THR A 355 5.67 -2.19 -3.30
CA THR A 355 4.75 -2.53 -4.39
C THR A 355 4.25 -3.97 -4.24
N ALA A 356 2.96 -4.18 -4.46
CA ALA A 356 2.35 -5.51 -4.56
C ALA A 356 1.60 -5.65 -5.88
N THR A 357 1.65 -6.83 -6.51
CA THR A 357 1.03 -7.08 -7.81
C THR A 357 0.11 -8.30 -7.75
N SER A 358 -1.13 -8.13 -8.22
CA SER A 358 -2.13 -9.18 -8.34
C SER A 358 -1.72 -10.21 -9.42
N SER A 359 -2.34 -11.38 -9.44
CA SER A 359 -2.20 -12.31 -10.57
C SER A 359 -2.90 -11.72 -11.80
N THR A 360 -2.36 -12.03 -12.99
CA THR A 360 -2.98 -11.62 -14.25
C THR A 360 -4.32 -12.33 -14.48
N PHE A 361 -5.19 -11.68 -15.25
CA PHE A 361 -6.52 -12.15 -15.58
C PHE A 361 -6.93 -11.70 -16.98
N THR A 362 -7.44 -12.61 -17.79
CA THR A 362 -7.98 -12.30 -19.11
C THR A 362 -9.46 -11.93 -18.99
N THR A 363 -9.80 -10.70 -19.36
CA THR A 363 -11.19 -10.21 -19.38
C THR A 363 -12.05 -11.06 -20.31
N VAL A 364 -13.29 -11.40 -19.89
CA VAL A 364 -14.13 -12.33 -20.66
C VAL A 364 -15.40 -11.65 -21.19
N GLN A 365 -16.04 -10.79 -20.40
CA GLN A 365 -17.34 -10.23 -20.76
C GLN A 365 -17.65 -8.91 -20.03
N PRO A 366 -18.59 -8.11 -20.57
CA PRO A 366 -19.16 -6.92 -19.91
C PRO A 366 -19.86 -7.21 -18.56
N PRO A 367 -20.12 -6.18 -17.73
CA PRO A 367 -19.82 -4.76 -17.97
C PRO A 367 -18.35 -4.39 -17.74
N GLY A 368 -17.60 -5.21 -17.01
CA GLY A 368 -16.22 -4.91 -16.65
C GLY A 368 -15.77 -5.68 -15.43
N TYR A 369 -14.60 -5.30 -14.94
CA TYR A 369 -14.02 -5.80 -13.71
C TYR A 369 -13.60 -4.65 -12.83
N SER A 370 -13.63 -4.87 -11.52
CA SER A 370 -13.17 -3.90 -10.55
C SER A 370 -12.32 -4.54 -9.47
N TYR A 371 -11.48 -3.74 -8.83
CA TYR A 371 -10.56 -4.18 -7.79
C TYR A 371 -10.69 -3.34 -6.52
N LEU A 372 -10.42 -4.00 -5.39
CA LEU A 372 -10.23 -3.34 -4.11
C LEU A 372 -9.04 -3.99 -3.41
N ALA A 373 -8.14 -3.15 -2.89
CA ALA A 373 -6.98 -3.61 -2.16
C ALA A 373 -7.08 -3.31 -0.65
N THR A 374 -6.42 -4.15 0.14
CA THR A 374 -6.21 -3.93 1.57
C THR A 374 -4.77 -4.23 1.90
N TYR A 375 -4.02 -3.21 2.35
CA TYR A 375 -2.72 -3.44 2.95
C TYR A 375 -2.91 -4.01 4.35
N ASN A 376 -2.31 -5.17 4.63
CA ASN A 376 -2.50 -5.90 5.89
C ASN A 376 -1.59 -5.42 7.03
N GLY A 377 -0.83 -4.35 6.81
CA GLY A 377 0.08 -3.80 7.81
C GLY A 377 1.34 -4.62 8.04
N ASP A 378 2.19 -4.08 8.91
CA ASP A 378 3.41 -4.70 9.45
C ASP A 378 3.67 -4.20 10.89
N SER A 379 4.84 -4.48 11.47
CA SER A 379 5.18 -4.04 12.84
C SER A 379 5.09 -2.51 13.06
N ASN A 380 5.25 -1.71 12.01
CA ASN A 380 5.34 -0.26 12.06
C ASN A 380 4.05 0.43 11.58
N TYR A 381 3.39 -0.14 10.57
CA TYR A 381 2.22 0.42 9.90
C TYR A 381 0.95 -0.40 10.15
N PRO A 382 -0.18 0.23 10.55
CA PRO A 382 -1.47 -0.44 10.69
C PRO A 382 -2.02 -0.95 9.35
N PRO A 383 -2.93 -1.93 9.37
CA PRO A 383 -3.67 -2.32 8.17
C PRO A 383 -4.48 -1.15 7.62
N ILE A 384 -4.54 -1.04 6.29
CA ILE A 384 -5.30 -0.03 5.57
C ILE A 384 -6.23 -0.75 4.59
N ALA A 385 -7.54 -0.62 4.82
CA ALA A 385 -8.56 -1.07 3.89
C ALA A 385 -9.06 0.14 3.10
N LEU A 386 -8.91 0.11 1.78
CA LEU A 386 -9.48 1.15 0.93
C LEU A 386 -11.01 1.14 1.02
N PRO A 387 -11.66 2.32 1.11
CA PRO A 387 -13.11 2.40 1.09
C PRO A 387 -13.65 2.00 -0.28
N ALA A 388 -14.94 1.64 -0.35
CA ALA A 388 -15.59 1.32 -1.63
C ALA A 388 -15.56 2.48 -2.66
N THR A 389 -15.34 3.72 -2.21
CA THR A 389 -15.16 4.89 -3.10
C THR A 389 -13.83 4.89 -3.85
N SER A 390 -12.87 4.06 -3.42
CA SER A 390 -11.60 3.83 -4.09
C SER A 390 -11.67 2.62 -5.02
N CYS A 391 -12.88 2.18 -5.38
CA CYS A 391 -13.09 1.10 -6.35
C CYS A 391 -12.54 1.51 -7.72
N GLU A 392 -11.50 0.81 -8.15
CA GLU A 392 -10.98 0.95 -9.50
C GLU A 392 -11.73 0.03 -10.46
N VAL A 393 -11.96 0.51 -11.68
CA VAL A 393 -12.81 -0.16 -12.66
C VAL A 393 -12.12 -0.18 -14.00
N VAL A 394 -12.25 -1.30 -14.72
CA VAL A 394 -12.02 -1.37 -16.15
C VAL A 394 -13.28 -1.90 -16.82
N GLU A 395 -13.83 -1.13 -17.76
CA GLU A 395 -15.00 -1.54 -18.51
C GLU A 395 -14.62 -2.55 -19.59
N VAL A 396 -15.50 -3.51 -19.86
CA VAL A 396 -15.32 -4.46 -20.95
C VAL A 396 -16.45 -4.27 -21.95
N GLY A 397 -16.09 -3.84 -23.16
CA GLY A 397 -17.02 -3.71 -24.28
C GLY A 397 -17.45 -5.05 -24.87
N LYS A 398 -18.27 -5.00 -25.92
CA LYS A 398 -18.64 -6.19 -26.72
C LYS A 398 -17.77 -6.32 -27.97
N LEU A 399 -17.46 -7.55 -28.35
CA LEU A 399 -16.82 -7.89 -29.62
C LEU A 399 -17.80 -7.75 -30.79
N ASN A 400 -17.28 -7.50 -31.98
CA ASN A 400 -18.05 -7.59 -33.21
C ASN A 400 -18.23 -9.08 -33.61
N SER A 401 -19.34 -9.38 -34.28
CA SER A 401 -19.65 -10.71 -34.80
C SER A 401 -19.89 -10.69 -36.30
N VAL A 402 -19.54 -11.78 -36.97
CA VAL A 402 -19.83 -12.02 -38.39
C VAL A 402 -20.81 -13.19 -38.49
N ILE A 403 -21.77 -13.10 -39.40
CA ILE A 403 -22.72 -14.18 -39.71
C ILE A 403 -22.55 -14.61 -41.17
N ALA A 404 -22.45 -15.92 -41.38
CA ALA A 404 -22.53 -16.57 -42.68
C ALA A 404 -23.68 -17.57 -42.66
N THR A 405 -24.31 -17.81 -43.81
CA THR A 405 -25.41 -18.74 -43.97
C THR A 405 -25.08 -19.74 -45.08
N ASP A 406 -25.71 -20.91 -45.03
CA ASP A 406 -25.54 -21.97 -46.00
C ASP A 406 -26.84 -22.77 -46.10
N ILE A 407 -27.41 -22.86 -47.30
CA ILE A 407 -28.62 -23.62 -47.56
C ILE A 407 -28.25 -25.07 -47.80
N PHE A 408 -28.85 -25.98 -47.04
CA PHE A 408 -28.67 -27.42 -47.16
C PHE A 408 -29.94 -28.10 -47.65
N LYS A 409 -29.76 -29.12 -48.49
CA LYS A 409 -30.81 -30.11 -48.71
C LYS A 409 -30.90 -31.04 -47.50
N VAL A 410 -32.11 -31.47 -47.15
CA VAL A 410 -32.36 -32.40 -46.05
C VAL A 410 -32.61 -33.80 -46.61
N SER A 411 -31.82 -34.79 -46.19
CA SER A 411 -32.03 -36.20 -46.59
C SER A 411 -32.90 -36.98 -45.61
N SER A 412 -32.98 -36.52 -44.35
CA SER A 412 -33.89 -37.08 -43.34
C SER A 412 -34.34 -36.00 -42.36
N VAL A 413 -35.66 -35.92 -42.15
CA VAL A 413 -36.33 -34.93 -41.28
C VAL A 413 -36.43 -35.40 -39.83
N GLY A 414 -35.85 -36.55 -39.48
CA GLY A 414 -35.84 -37.07 -38.10
C GLY A 414 -34.95 -36.23 -37.17
N PRO A 415 -35.04 -36.40 -35.83
CA PRO A 415 -34.06 -35.84 -34.90
C PRO A 415 -32.85 -36.80 -34.75
N PRO A 416 -31.61 -36.40 -35.10
CA PRO A 416 -31.19 -35.12 -35.66
C PRO A 416 -31.41 -35.03 -37.18
N LEU A 417 -31.64 -33.80 -37.67
CA LEU A 417 -31.76 -33.50 -39.09
C LEU A 417 -30.48 -33.93 -39.82
N VAL A 418 -30.62 -34.64 -40.94
CA VAL A 418 -29.47 -35.04 -41.76
C VAL A 418 -29.36 -34.12 -42.96
N LEU A 419 -28.26 -33.36 -43.01
CA LEU A 419 -27.94 -32.41 -44.08
C LEU A 419 -27.17 -33.14 -45.20
N ASP A 420 -27.57 -32.92 -46.45
CA ASP A 420 -27.07 -33.60 -47.64
C ASP A 420 -26.58 -32.59 -48.68
N GLY A 421 -25.43 -31.97 -48.41
CA GLY A 421 -24.78 -31.00 -49.30
C GLY A 421 -25.32 -29.56 -49.20
N THR A 422 -24.46 -28.61 -49.56
CA THR A 422 -24.80 -27.18 -49.65
C THR A 422 -25.27 -26.83 -51.06
N PHE A 423 -26.32 -26.03 -51.15
CA PHE A 423 -26.95 -25.58 -52.39
C PHE A 423 -27.17 -24.06 -52.44
N THR A 424 -26.49 -23.32 -51.55
CA THR A 424 -26.40 -21.86 -51.61
C THR A 424 -25.93 -21.41 -52.99
N ASP A 425 -26.61 -20.41 -53.56
CA ASP A 425 -26.35 -19.89 -54.91
C ASP A 425 -26.45 -20.95 -56.02
N ASN A 426 -27.21 -22.03 -55.78
CA ASN A 426 -27.32 -23.15 -56.70
C ASN A 426 -28.78 -23.61 -56.88
N HIS A 427 -28.96 -24.63 -57.71
CA HIS A 427 -30.23 -25.27 -57.96
C HIS A 427 -30.26 -26.70 -57.42
N ILE A 428 -31.45 -27.18 -57.09
CA ILE A 428 -31.72 -28.56 -56.70
C ILE A 428 -32.62 -29.19 -57.76
N ASP A 429 -32.23 -30.34 -58.30
CA ASP A 429 -33.12 -31.13 -59.14
C ASP A 429 -34.17 -31.87 -58.28
N LEU A 430 -35.44 -31.67 -58.59
CA LEU A 430 -36.56 -32.36 -57.96
C LEU A 430 -36.66 -33.83 -58.42
N ALA A 431 -36.10 -34.17 -59.60
CA ALA A 431 -36.10 -35.52 -60.15
C ALA A 431 -37.50 -36.19 -60.12
N GLY A 432 -38.53 -35.44 -60.53
CA GLY A 432 -39.93 -35.89 -60.54
C GLY A 432 -40.68 -35.79 -59.20
N GLN A 433 -40.05 -35.30 -58.12
CA GLN A 433 -40.73 -35.00 -56.85
C GLN A 433 -41.48 -33.66 -56.90
N THR A 434 -42.48 -33.48 -56.02
CA THR A 434 -43.22 -32.21 -55.93
C THR A 434 -42.44 -31.13 -55.17
N THR A 435 -41.67 -31.53 -54.16
CA THR A 435 -40.86 -30.64 -53.33
C THR A 435 -39.61 -31.33 -52.82
N VAL A 436 -38.58 -30.55 -52.50
CA VAL A 436 -37.39 -31.00 -51.76
C VAL A 436 -37.27 -30.26 -50.43
N PRO A 437 -37.07 -30.94 -49.29
CA PRO A 437 -36.88 -30.27 -48.01
C PRO A 437 -35.50 -29.59 -47.97
N VAL A 438 -35.49 -28.31 -47.61
CA VAL A 438 -34.28 -27.49 -47.43
C VAL A 438 -34.29 -26.81 -46.06
N VAL A 439 -33.11 -26.48 -45.57
CA VAL A 439 -32.91 -25.68 -44.36
C VAL A 439 -31.74 -24.75 -44.59
N ASP A 440 -31.80 -23.55 -44.04
CA ASP A 440 -30.65 -22.67 -43.94
C ASP A 440 -29.95 -22.83 -42.58
N GLN A 441 -28.62 -22.88 -42.60
CA GLN A 441 -27.75 -22.92 -41.43
C GLN A 441 -26.99 -21.61 -41.29
N ALA A 442 -27.24 -20.86 -40.23
CA ALA A 442 -26.38 -19.75 -39.85
C ALA A 442 -25.17 -20.23 -39.04
N THR A 443 -23.99 -19.72 -39.36
CA THR A 443 -22.77 -19.81 -38.57
C THR A 443 -22.35 -18.41 -38.13
N VAL A 444 -22.28 -18.18 -36.82
CA VAL A 444 -21.89 -16.90 -36.21
C VAL A 444 -20.51 -17.06 -35.59
N THR A 445 -19.58 -16.19 -35.98
CA THR A 445 -18.20 -16.19 -35.48
C THR A 445 -17.80 -14.80 -34.97
N PRO A 446 -16.73 -14.71 -34.16
CA PRO A 446 -16.05 -13.44 -33.94
C PRO A 446 -15.59 -12.83 -35.28
N GLU A 447 -15.44 -11.51 -35.32
CA GLU A 447 -14.74 -10.86 -36.42
C GLU A 447 -13.24 -11.28 -36.45
N PRO A 448 -12.66 -11.60 -37.62
CA PRO A 448 -11.24 -11.94 -37.74
C PRO A 448 -10.33 -10.85 -37.13
N PRO A 449 -9.17 -11.23 -36.54
CA PRO A 449 -8.51 -12.53 -36.62
C PRO A 449 -8.95 -13.56 -35.56
N GLN A 450 -9.98 -13.25 -34.76
CA GLN A 450 -10.39 -14.11 -33.65
C GLN A 450 -11.15 -15.35 -34.13
N THR A 451 -10.93 -16.50 -33.50
CA THR A 451 -11.71 -17.73 -33.72
C THR A 451 -12.28 -18.20 -32.39
N CYS A 452 -13.57 -18.51 -32.36
CA CYS A 452 -14.20 -18.94 -31.12
C CYS A 452 -13.82 -20.39 -30.77
N GLY A 453 -13.79 -20.71 -29.48
CA GLY A 453 -13.50 -22.06 -29.00
C GLY A 453 -12.01 -22.36 -28.76
N SER A 454 -11.13 -21.36 -28.90
CA SER A 454 -9.71 -21.48 -28.56
C SER A 454 -9.44 -20.92 -27.17
N SER A 455 -9.50 -21.75 -26.11
CA SER A 455 -9.19 -21.29 -24.75
C SER A 455 -7.81 -20.58 -24.70
N PRO A 456 -7.68 -19.33 -24.18
CA PRO A 456 -8.63 -18.62 -23.32
C PRO A 456 -9.48 -17.52 -24.03
N LEU A 457 -9.59 -17.54 -25.36
CA LEU A 457 -10.20 -16.48 -26.18
C LEU A 457 -11.33 -16.96 -27.13
N PRO A 458 -12.19 -16.02 -27.53
CA PRO A 458 -13.48 -15.79 -26.88
C PRO A 458 -14.45 -16.98 -27.02
N PRO A 459 -15.43 -17.14 -26.08
CA PRO A 459 -16.43 -18.20 -26.19
C PRO A 459 -17.20 -18.09 -27.51
N CYS A 460 -17.68 -19.20 -28.07
CA CYS A 460 -18.51 -19.11 -29.27
C CYS A 460 -19.78 -18.30 -29.00
N PRO A 461 -20.21 -17.45 -29.97
CA PRO A 461 -21.43 -16.66 -29.84
C PRO A 461 -22.62 -17.53 -29.43
N THR A 462 -23.40 -17.04 -28.48
CA THR A 462 -24.58 -17.72 -27.93
C THR A 462 -25.85 -16.94 -28.28
N GLY A 463 -27.03 -17.45 -27.94
CA GLY A 463 -28.29 -16.76 -28.22
C GLY A 463 -28.93 -17.18 -29.54
N THR A 464 -29.58 -16.25 -30.22
CA THR A 464 -30.53 -16.58 -31.32
C THR A 464 -30.18 -15.88 -32.63
N VAL A 465 -30.37 -16.62 -33.72
CA VAL A 465 -30.38 -16.12 -35.08
C VAL A 465 -31.82 -16.01 -35.57
N THR A 466 -32.14 -14.90 -36.24
CA THR A 466 -33.41 -14.70 -36.94
C THR A 466 -33.21 -14.89 -38.43
N PHE A 467 -33.92 -15.86 -39.00
CA PHE A 467 -33.96 -16.14 -40.43
C PHE A 467 -35.17 -15.45 -41.07
N THR A 468 -34.92 -14.77 -42.18
CA THR A 468 -35.92 -14.09 -43.01
C THR A 468 -35.95 -14.77 -44.37
N LEU A 469 -37.10 -15.35 -44.71
CA LEU A 469 -37.28 -16.16 -45.92
C LEU A 469 -38.09 -15.39 -46.96
N PHE A 470 -37.77 -15.57 -48.24
CA PHE A 470 -38.50 -14.97 -49.35
C PHE A 470 -38.82 -16.03 -50.41
N ASN A 471 -40.05 -16.04 -50.93
CA ASN A 471 -40.49 -16.93 -52.03
C ASN A 471 -39.97 -16.47 -53.41
N ASN A 472 -38.73 -15.97 -53.45
CA ASN A 472 -37.99 -15.61 -54.66
C ASN A 472 -36.48 -15.71 -54.35
N GLY A 473 -35.63 -15.69 -55.38
CA GLY A 473 -34.17 -15.74 -55.22
C GLY A 473 -33.49 -14.38 -55.00
N ALA A 474 -34.23 -13.32 -54.68
CA ALA A 474 -33.70 -11.94 -54.67
C ALA A 474 -33.80 -11.25 -53.31
N CYS A 475 -34.22 -11.95 -52.25
CA CYS A 475 -34.48 -11.40 -50.91
C CYS A 475 -35.26 -10.09 -50.93
N SER A 476 -36.28 -10.02 -51.79
CA SER A 476 -37.03 -8.79 -52.06
C SER A 476 -38.53 -9.00 -51.88
N GLY A 477 -39.24 -7.89 -51.66
CA GLY A 477 -40.68 -7.91 -51.39
C GLY A 477 -41.01 -8.28 -49.94
N THR A 478 -42.24 -8.73 -49.71
CA THR A 478 -42.71 -9.14 -48.38
C THR A 478 -42.09 -10.48 -47.98
N PRO A 479 -41.35 -10.56 -46.86
CA PRO A 479 -40.83 -11.83 -46.38
C PRO A 479 -41.95 -12.74 -45.87
N LEU A 480 -41.67 -14.05 -45.86
CA LEU A 480 -42.43 -15.02 -45.09
C LEU A 480 -42.28 -14.75 -43.58
N PRO A 481 -43.13 -15.35 -42.72
CA PRO A 481 -42.93 -15.30 -41.27
C PRO A 481 -41.50 -15.68 -40.90
N THR A 482 -40.86 -14.83 -40.10
CA THR A 482 -39.48 -15.05 -39.67
C THR A 482 -39.40 -16.29 -38.78
N GLN A 483 -38.24 -16.93 -38.83
CA GLN A 483 -37.93 -18.10 -38.04
C GLN A 483 -36.78 -17.79 -37.11
N SER A 484 -36.75 -18.43 -35.94
CA SER A 484 -35.64 -18.28 -34.99
C SER A 484 -34.96 -19.62 -34.77
N GLY A 485 -33.63 -19.60 -34.75
CA GLY A 485 -32.79 -20.74 -34.38
C GLY A 485 -31.84 -20.37 -33.24
N THR A 486 -31.63 -21.29 -32.31
CA THR A 486 -30.67 -21.12 -31.21
C THR A 486 -29.29 -21.60 -31.63
N LEU A 487 -28.26 -20.81 -31.32
CA LEU A 487 -26.88 -21.19 -31.58
C LEU A 487 -26.47 -22.36 -30.67
N ASN A 488 -25.85 -23.38 -31.27
CA ASN A 488 -25.22 -24.48 -30.54
C ASN A 488 -23.79 -24.10 -30.07
N ALA A 489 -23.09 -25.03 -29.42
CA ALA A 489 -21.74 -24.79 -28.88
C ALA A 489 -20.69 -24.39 -29.92
N ASN A 490 -20.96 -24.61 -31.21
CA ASN A 490 -20.08 -24.25 -32.32
C ASN A 490 -20.54 -22.97 -33.05
N GLY A 491 -21.45 -22.18 -32.45
CA GLY A 491 -21.97 -20.96 -33.05
C GLY A 491 -22.85 -21.22 -34.28
N LYS A 492 -23.54 -22.36 -34.35
CA LYS A 492 -24.40 -22.73 -35.49
C LYS A 492 -25.87 -22.83 -35.10
N ALA A 493 -26.76 -22.28 -35.92
CA ALA A 493 -28.21 -22.37 -35.77
C ALA A 493 -28.85 -22.84 -37.08
N LEU A 494 -29.91 -23.64 -36.99
CA LEU A 494 -30.71 -24.06 -38.15
C LEU A 494 -32.05 -23.32 -38.15
N SER A 495 -32.49 -22.96 -39.36
CA SER A 495 -33.88 -22.56 -39.61
C SER A 495 -34.83 -23.76 -39.54
N GLN A 496 -36.13 -23.54 -39.70
CA GLN A 496 -37.10 -24.62 -39.84
C GLN A 496 -37.04 -25.20 -41.25
N VAL A 497 -37.36 -26.49 -41.38
CA VAL A 497 -37.41 -27.18 -42.68
C VAL A 497 -38.49 -26.55 -43.57
N PHE A 498 -38.10 -26.16 -44.77
CA PHE A 498 -38.99 -25.65 -45.81
C PHE A 498 -39.05 -26.63 -46.99
N ASN A 499 -40.25 -26.96 -47.46
CA ASN A 499 -40.42 -27.84 -48.62
C ASN A 499 -40.45 -27.00 -49.91
N LEU A 500 -39.31 -26.93 -50.61
CA LEU A 500 -39.13 -26.14 -51.82
C LEU A 500 -39.69 -26.87 -53.05
N GLY A 501 -40.73 -26.31 -53.68
CA GLY A 501 -41.21 -26.73 -55.00
C GLY A 501 -40.41 -26.07 -56.14
N ALA A 502 -40.86 -26.23 -57.39
CA ALA A 502 -40.19 -25.70 -58.59
C ALA A 502 -40.25 -24.16 -58.70
N ASN A 503 -39.56 -23.44 -57.80
CA ASN A 503 -39.51 -21.99 -57.67
C ASN A 503 -38.16 -21.56 -57.06
N GLY A 504 -37.92 -20.25 -56.99
CA GLY A 504 -36.82 -19.68 -56.21
C GLY A 504 -37.20 -19.42 -54.75
N LEU A 505 -36.25 -19.61 -53.86
CA LEU A 505 -36.31 -19.30 -52.44
C LEU A 505 -35.03 -18.55 -52.06
N SER A 506 -35.10 -17.66 -51.09
CA SER A 506 -33.88 -17.06 -50.53
C SER A 506 -33.97 -16.80 -49.04
N TYR A 507 -32.81 -16.80 -48.40
CA TYR A 507 -32.64 -16.56 -46.97
C TYR A 507 -31.75 -15.34 -46.73
N MET A 508 -32.05 -14.64 -45.64
CA MET A 508 -31.14 -13.74 -44.94
C MET A 508 -31.22 -14.06 -43.45
N ALA A 509 -30.11 -13.91 -42.73
CA ALA A 509 -30.06 -14.14 -41.30
C ALA A 509 -29.47 -12.94 -40.56
N THR A 510 -29.96 -12.69 -39.35
CA THR A 510 -29.38 -11.69 -38.42
C THR A 510 -29.15 -12.34 -37.06
N TYR A 511 -27.99 -12.07 -36.47
CA TYR A 511 -27.70 -12.47 -35.10
C TYR A 511 -28.00 -11.31 -34.15
N GLY A 512 -28.77 -11.58 -33.09
CA GLY A 512 -29.21 -10.55 -32.13
C GLY A 512 -28.14 -10.04 -31.16
N GLY A 513 -26.94 -10.64 -31.17
CA GLY A 513 -25.93 -10.39 -30.15
C GLY A 513 -26.19 -11.21 -28.87
N ASP A 514 -25.19 -11.21 -27.99
CA ASP A 514 -25.30 -11.79 -26.66
C ASP A 514 -24.57 -10.89 -25.65
N MET A 515 -24.19 -11.42 -24.48
CA MET A 515 -23.46 -10.65 -23.49
C MET A 515 -22.04 -10.27 -23.95
N VAL A 516 -21.40 -11.06 -24.82
CA VAL A 516 -20.01 -10.86 -25.29
C VAL A 516 -19.96 -10.16 -26.65
N TYR A 517 -20.92 -10.43 -27.52
CA TYR A 517 -20.95 -10.00 -28.91
C TYR A 517 -22.07 -9.01 -29.19
N LYS A 518 -21.77 -8.01 -30.03
CA LYS A 518 -22.78 -7.15 -30.64
C LYS A 518 -23.65 -7.95 -31.59
N ALA A 519 -24.81 -7.41 -31.96
CA ALA A 519 -25.59 -7.94 -33.06
C ALA A 519 -24.79 -7.90 -34.37
N SER A 520 -25.00 -8.88 -35.24
CA SER A 520 -24.39 -8.88 -36.57
C SER A 520 -25.15 -7.94 -37.50
N THR A 521 -24.49 -7.49 -38.57
CA THR A 521 -25.21 -7.08 -39.78
C THR A 521 -25.96 -8.29 -40.36
N ALA A 522 -27.00 -8.04 -41.16
CA ALA A 522 -27.66 -9.13 -41.88
C ALA A 522 -26.67 -9.85 -42.80
N SER A 523 -26.81 -11.18 -42.92
CA SER A 523 -26.08 -11.95 -43.92
C SER A 523 -26.44 -11.46 -45.32
N ARG A 524 -25.62 -11.82 -46.30
CA ARG A 524 -25.94 -11.60 -47.72
C ARG A 524 -27.24 -12.35 -48.08
N CYS A 525 -27.88 -11.93 -49.16
CA CYS A 525 -28.96 -12.73 -49.74
C CYS A 525 -28.42 -14.05 -50.27
N GLU A 526 -29.07 -15.15 -49.88
CA GLU A 526 -28.71 -16.49 -50.32
C GLU A 526 -29.86 -17.15 -51.06
N PRO A 527 -29.80 -17.21 -52.39
CA PRO A 527 -30.78 -17.91 -53.20
C PRO A 527 -30.52 -19.41 -53.28
N VAL A 528 -31.62 -20.15 -53.44
CA VAL A 528 -31.67 -21.51 -53.97
C VAL A 528 -32.87 -21.60 -54.90
N CYS A 529 -32.80 -22.38 -55.97
CA CYS A 529 -33.99 -22.73 -56.75
C CYS A 529 -34.13 -24.23 -56.89
N ALA A 530 -35.35 -24.71 -57.13
CA ALA A 530 -35.55 -26.09 -57.54
C ALA A 530 -36.10 -26.14 -58.96
N ILE A 531 -35.60 -27.09 -59.74
CA ILE A 531 -36.01 -27.33 -61.12
C ILE A 531 -36.42 -28.81 -61.20
N ASP A 532 -37.46 -29.12 -61.96
CA ASP A 532 -37.81 -30.52 -62.25
C ASP A 532 -37.29 -30.87 -63.64
N THR A 533 -36.17 -31.58 -63.74
CA THR A 533 -35.57 -31.94 -65.03
C THR A 533 -36.36 -32.99 -65.82
N THR A 534 -37.41 -33.54 -65.21
CA THR A 534 -38.29 -34.55 -65.83
C THR A 534 -39.47 -33.94 -66.60
N LYS A 535 -39.63 -32.60 -66.52
CA LYS A 535 -40.64 -31.81 -67.25
C LYS A 535 -39.95 -30.73 -68.06
#